data_AF-A0A7M7RDZ5-F1
#
_entry.id   AF-A0A7M7RDZ5-F1
#
_cell.length_a   1.000
_cell.length_b   1.000
_cell.length_c   1.000
_cell.angle_alpha   90.00
_cell.angle_beta   90.00
_cell.angle_gamma   90.00
#
_symmetry.space_group_name_H-M   'P 1'
#
loop_
_entity.id
_entity.type
_entity.pdbx_description
1 polymer ?
#
loop_
_entity_poly.entity_id
_entity_poly.type
_entity_poly.pdbx_seq_one_letter_code
_entity_poly.pdbx_strand_id
1 'polypeptide(L)'
;MAYSEPVLVLVDKDGHWQNDVEWGHCSMYLYFGLYGFVKILGSTCVPSAAKFEHALGALAYAVEGFLFYYHTHGRSPLEIHLHSMLVFAIFVCFLTAAAEVWSREDTLIRLIRILFTLVQGTWFFHLGIVLYKPPSGEPWDGEDHLNVMLTTVMFTWHILIGMLVLFLVYGITKLTLKACGFSSVKYSQMSNGRYELAETAQSLDS
;
A
#
# COMPACT_ATOMS: atom_id res chain seq x y z
N MET A 1 -42.66 17.39 18.95
CA MET A 1 -41.24 17.68 18.68
C MET A 1 -40.61 16.40 18.15
N ALA A 2 -40.24 16.37 16.87
CA ALA A 2 -39.41 15.29 16.35
C ALA A 2 -37.99 15.53 16.87
N TYR A 3 -37.44 14.60 17.64
CA TYR A 3 -36.02 14.64 17.97
C TYR A 3 -35.22 14.52 16.66
N SER A 4 -34.17 15.33 16.52
CA SER A 4 -33.19 15.13 15.45
C SER A 4 -32.67 13.70 15.55
N GLU A 5 -32.68 12.96 14.44
CA GLU A 5 -32.23 11.57 14.44
C GLU A 5 -30.77 11.50 14.94
N PRO A 6 -30.41 10.45 15.69
CA PRO A 6 -29.02 10.27 16.11
C PRO A 6 -28.12 10.29 14.87
N VAL A 7 -27.02 11.04 14.92
CA VAL A 7 -26.04 11.13 13.81
C VAL A 7 -25.43 9.76 13.48
N LEU A 8 -25.61 8.76 14.35
CA LEU A 8 -25.11 7.40 14.26
C LEU A 8 -26.25 6.37 14.13
N VAL A 9 -27.21 6.61 13.24
CA VAL A 9 -28.22 5.60 12.87
C VAL A 9 -27.63 4.69 11.79
N LEU A 10 -27.34 3.44 12.15
CA LEU A 10 -26.82 2.40 11.24
C LEU A 10 -27.87 1.93 10.23
N VAL A 11 -29.13 1.88 10.66
CA VAL A 11 -30.26 1.39 9.88
C VAL A 11 -31.41 2.37 10.08
N ASP A 12 -31.94 2.89 8.98
CA ASP A 12 -33.08 3.80 9.03
C ASP A 12 -34.35 3.11 9.55
N LYS A 13 -35.42 3.89 9.72
CA LYS A 13 -36.70 3.35 10.19
C LYS A 13 -37.35 2.36 9.22
N ASP A 14 -36.91 2.37 7.96
CA ASP A 14 -37.42 1.54 6.87
C ASP A 14 -36.58 0.25 6.69
N GLY A 15 -35.50 0.09 7.47
CA GLY A 15 -34.63 -1.08 7.46
C GLY A 15 -33.45 -0.98 6.48
N HIS A 16 -33.20 0.18 5.87
CA HIS A 16 -32.07 0.39 4.97
C HIS A 16 -30.81 0.84 5.73
N TRP A 17 -29.68 0.26 5.34
CA TRP A 17 -28.37 0.67 5.83
C TRP A 17 -28.03 2.08 5.35
N GLN A 18 -27.61 2.94 6.26
CA GLN A 18 -27.11 4.28 5.92
C GLN A 18 -25.58 4.32 5.94
N ASN A 19 -25.01 5.14 5.05
CA ASN A 19 -23.58 5.46 4.97
C ASN A 19 -22.67 4.23 4.72
N ASP A 20 -23.13 3.30 3.91
CA ASP A 20 -22.44 2.04 3.58
C ASP A 20 -21.02 2.27 3.02
N VAL A 21 -20.87 3.27 2.16
CA VAL A 21 -19.57 3.68 1.60
C VAL A 21 -18.64 4.23 2.70
N GLU A 22 -19.15 5.08 3.58
CA GLU A 22 -18.40 5.67 4.68
C GLU A 22 -17.95 4.61 5.69
N TRP A 23 -18.79 3.61 5.99
CA TRP A 23 -18.42 2.47 6.84
C TRP A 23 -17.28 1.65 6.24
N GLY A 24 -17.27 1.48 4.92
CA GLY A 24 -16.15 0.89 4.18
C GLY A 24 -14.86 1.67 4.42
N HIS A 25 -14.87 2.99 4.23
CA HIS A 25 -13.70 3.84 4.44
C HIS A 25 -13.23 3.87 5.90
N CYS A 26 -14.16 3.97 6.87
CA CYS A 26 -13.84 3.90 8.29
C CYS A 26 -13.12 2.59 8.64
N SER A 27 -13.60 1.47 8.10
CA SER A 27 -12.97 0.16 8.29
C SER A 27 -11.55 0.15 7.71
N MET A 28 -11.38 0.59 6.48
CA MET A 28 -10.06 0.72 5.83
C MET A 28 -9.08 1.53 6.68
N TYR A 29 -9.48 2.73 7.13
CA TYR A 29 -8.63 3.59 7.95
C TYR A 29 -8.29 2.98 9.32
N LEU A 30 -9.21 2.22 9.92
CA LEU A 30 -8.95 1.53 11.19
C LEU A 30 -7.82 0.50 11.06
N TYR A 31 -7.80 -0.30 9.99
CA TYR A 31 -6.73 -1.29 9.79
C TYR A 31 -5.37 -0.64 9.50
N PHE A 32 -5.33 0.40 8.65
CA PHE A 32 -4.09 1.15 8.43
C PHE A 32 -3.63 1.92 9.67
N GLY A 33 -4.56 2.45 10.45
CA GLY A 33 -4.30 3.10 11.73
C GLY A 33 -3.68 2.13 12.74
N LEU A 34 -4.21 0.91 12.84
CA LEU A 34 -3.66 -0.15 13.70
C LEU A 34 -2.25 -0.57 13.25
N TYR A 35 -2.04 -0.77 11.95
CA TYR A 35 -0.72 -1.06 11.38
C TYR A 35 0.29 0.06 11.73
N GLY A 36 -0.06 1.32 11.49
CA GLY A 36 0.78 2.47 11.81
C GLY A 36 1.08 2.58 13.30
N PHE A 37 0.08 2.35 14.15
CA PHE A 37 0.23 2.36 15.61
C PHE A 37 1.23 1.30 16.09
N VAL A 38 1.09 0.05 15.64
CA VAL A 38 2.00 -1.04 16.01
C VAL A 38 3.42 -0.79 15.50
N LYS A 39 3.57 -0.20 14.31
CA LYS A 39 4.87 0.20 13.76
C LYS A 39 5.56 1.28 14.60
N ILE A 40 4.81 2.29 15.04
CA ILE A 40 5.34 3.34 15.92
C ILE A 40 5.72 2.74 17.28
N LEU A 41 4.84 1.94 17.90
CA LEU A 41 5.15 1.26 19.16
C LEU A 41 6.40 0.36 19.06
N GLY A 42 6.50 -0.41 17.98
CA GLY A 42 7.64 -1.30 17.70
C GLY A 42 8.98 -0.56 17.61
N SER A 43 8.98 0.65 17.06
CA SER A 43 10.19 1.44 16.86
C SER A 43 10.55 2.35 18.05
N THR A 44 9.64 2.55 19.02
CA THR A 44 9.82 3.52 20.11
C THR A 44 9.81 2.87 21.49
N CYS A 45 8.69 2.25 21.87
CA CYS A 45 8.43 1.89 23.27
C CYS A 45 8.44 0.37 23.52
N VAL A 46 8.03 -0.43 22.53
CA VAL A 46 7.79 -1.88 22.68
C VAL A 46 8.40 -2.66 21.50
N PRO A 47 9.72 -2.94 21.52
CA PRO A 47 10.41 -3.61 20.41
C PRO A 47 9.81 -4.97 20.02
N SER A 48 9.20 -5.68 20.98
CA SER A 48 8.53 -6.95 20.71
C SER A 48 7.28 -6.82 19.82
N ALA A 49 6.73 -5.62 19.66
CA ALA A 49 5.58 -5.36 18.78
C ALA A 49 5.99 -5.34 17.30
N ALA A 50 7.24 -5.03 16.97
CA ALA A 50 7.76 -4.98 15.60
C ALA A 50 7.59 -6.32 14.85
N LYS A 51 7.52 -7.45 15.57
CA LYS A 51 7.28 -8.78 14.98
C LYS A 51 5.93 -8.90 14.26
N PHE A 52 4.96 -8.04 14.58
CA PHE A 52 3.63 -8.04 13.99
C PHE A 52 3.46 -7.03 12.86
N GLU A 53 4.45 -6.15 12.61
CA GLU A 53 4.34 -5.05 11.65
C GLU A 53 3.94 -5.54 10.25
N HIS A 54 4.70 -6.47 9.67
CA HIS A 54 4.44 -6.97 8.31
C HIS A 54 3.10 -7.73 8.21
N ALA A 55 2.72 -8.48 9.26
CA ALA A 55 1.46 -9.21 9.29
C ALA A 55 0.24 -8.26 9.32
N LEU A 56 0.31 -7.20 10.13
CA LEU A 56 -0.74 -6.18 10.19
C LEU A 56 -0.76 -5.32 8.93
N GLY A 57 0.40 -5.03 8.32
CA GLY A 57 0.47 -4.35 7.03
C GLY A 57 -0.16 -5.17 5.91
N ALA A 58 0.12 -6.48 5.85
CA ALA A 58 -0.54 -7.39 4.91
C ALA A 58 -2.05 -7.45 5.15
N LEU A 59 -2.48 -7.55 6.42
CA LEU A 59 -3.91 -7.54 6.76
C LEU A 59 -4.59 -6.23 6.32
N ALA A 60 -3.95 -5.08 6.51
CA ALA A 60 -4.49 -3.79 6.08
C ALA A 60 -4.69 -3.73 4.56
N TYR A 61 -3.69 -4.13 3.77
CA TYR A 61 -3.81 -4.21 2.31
C TYR A 61 -4.88 -5.23 1.86
N ALA A 62 -4.99 -6.37 2.54
CA ALA A 62 -6.00 -7.37 2.22
C ALA A 62 -7.43 -6.83 2.42
N VAL A 63 -7.67 -6.15 3.55
CA VAL A 63 -8.98 -5.54 3.84
C VAL A 63 -9.27 -4.39 2.87
N GLU A 64 -8.30 -3.52 2.60
CA GLU A 64 -8.42 -2.46 1.60
C GLU A 64 -8.82 -3.00 0.22
N GLY A 65 -8.10 -4.02 -0.26
CA GLY A 65 -8.37 -4.63 -1.56
C GLY A 65 -9.75 -5.29 -1.61
N PHE A 66 -10.16 -5.96 -0.54
CA PHE A 66 -11.49 -6.56 -0.43
C PHE A 66 -12.60 -5.51 -0.51
N LEU A 67 -12.47 -4.40 0.22
CA LEU A 67 -13.44 -3.32 0.22
C LEU A 67 -13.55 -2.66 -1.16
N PHE A 68 -12.42 -2.31 -1.80
CA PHE A 68 -12.43 -1.70 -3.13
C PHE A 68 -12.95 -2.62 -4.22
N TYR A 69 -12.71 -3.93 -4.11
CA TYR A 69 -13.23 -4.89 -5.09
C TYR A 69 -14.76 -4.89 -5.13
N TYR A 70 -15.42 -4.84 -3.98
CA TYR A 70 -16.89 -4.84 -3.91
C TYR A 70 -17.51 -3.45 -4.05
N HIS A 71 -16.72 -2.37 -3.93
CA HIS A 71 -17.19 -0.98 -4.01
C HIS A 71 -17.76 -0.58 -5.39
N THR A 72 -17.38 -1.27 -6.47
CA THR A 72 -17.61 -0.81 -7.85
C THR A 72 -18.87 -1.36 -8.52
N HIS A 73 -19.69 -2.14 -7.82
CA HIS A 73 -20.89 -2.75 -8.39
C HIS A 73 -21.85 -1.67 -8.93
N GLY A 74 -22.23 -1.80 -10.21
CA GLY A 74 -23.18 -0.89 -10.86
C GLY A 74 -22.59 0.43 -11.37
N ARG A 75 -21.26 0.57 -11.43
CA ARG A 75 -20.58 1.76 -11.99
C ARG A 75 -20.28 1.60 -13.49
N SER A 76 -19.90 2.69 -14.14
CA SER A 76 -19.49 2.71 -15.55
C SER A 76 -18.26 1.81 -15.81
N PRO A 77 -18.06 1.30 -17.04
CA PRO A 77 -16.88 0.52 -17.41
C PRO A 77 -15.55 1.21 -17.05
N LEU A 78 -15.45 2.52 -17.27
CA LEU A 78 -14.29 3.33 -16.89
C LEU A 78 -14.05 3.33 -15.38
N GLU A 79 -15.08 3.57 -14.58
CA GLU A 79 -14.97 3.56 -13.11
C GLU A 79 -14.53 2.20 -12.59
N ILE A 80 -15.12 1.12 -13.10
CA ILE A 80 -14.75 -0.26 -12.73
C ILE A 80 -13.28 -0.51 -13.07
N HIS A 81 -12.82 -0.08 -14.25
CA HIS A 81 -11.46 -0.31 -14.70
C HIS A 81 -10.43 0.49 -13.87
N LEU A 82 -10.71 1.76 -13.58
CA LEU A 82 -9.87 2.60 -12.72
C LEU A 82 -9.65 1.97 -11.33
N HIS A 83 -10.72 1.48 -10.71
CA HIS A 83 -10.66 0.79 -9.42
C HIS A 83 -9.98 -0.58 -9.53
N SER A 84 -10.17 -1.31 -10.63
CA SER A 84 -9.50 -2.60 -10.84
C SER A 84 -7.98 -2.45 -10.89
N MET A 85 -7.46 -1.38 -11.49
CA MET A 85 -6.03 -1.05 -11.46
C MET A 85 -5.54 -0.70 -10.05
N LEU A 86 -6.37 0.00 -9.26
CA LEU A 86 -6.07 0.28 -7.85
C LEU A 86 -6.00 -1.02 -7.04
N VAL A 87 -7.00 -1.90 -7.18
CA VAL A 87 -7.03 -3.22 -6.53
C VAL A 87 -5.82 -4.06 -6.93
N PHE A 88 -5.40 -4.02 -8.20
CA PHE A 88 -4.17 -4.68 -8.63
C PHE A 88 -2.94 -4.17 -7.88
N ALA A 89 -2.76 -2.85 -7.74
CA ALA A 89 -1.64 -2.29 -6.98
C ALA A 89 -1.68 -2.71 -5.51
N ILE A 90 -2.86 -2.67 -4.89
CA ILE A 90 -3.09 -3.11 -3.50
C ILE A 90 -2.77 -4.59 -3.33
N PHE A 91 -3.15 -5.43 -4.29
CA PHE A 91 -2.87 -6.86 -4.25
C PHE A 91 -1.37 -7.16 -4.28
N VAL A 92 -0.60 -6.44 -5.10
CA VAL A 92 0.88 -6.56 -5.09
C VAL A 92 1.46 -6.10 -3.74
N CYS A 93 0.94 -5.02 -3.16
CA CYS A 93 1.31 -4.59 -1.81
C CYS A 93 1.01 -5.66 -0.76
N PHE A 94 -0.17 -6.29 -0.82
CA PHE A 94 -0.54 -7.40 0.06
C PHE A 94 0.42 -8.58 -0.07
N LEU A 95 0.66 -9.06 -1.29
CA LEU A 95 1.55 -10.21 -1.53
C LEU A 95 2.98 -9.95 -1.03
N THR A 96 3.51 -8.76 -1.30
CA THR A 96 4.86 -8.40 -0.87
C THR A 96 4.95 -8.17 0.64
N ALA A 97 3.94 -7.55 1.27
CA ALA A 97 3.88 -7.42 2.73
C ALA A 97 3.74 -8.78 3.43
N ALA A 98 2.94 -9.69 2.86
CA ALA A 98 2.82 -11.06 3.34
C ALA A 98 4.15 -11.81 3.20
N ALA A 99 4.83 -11.70 2.06
CA ALA A 99 6.14 -12.31 1.85
C ALA A 99 7.20 -11.81 2.83
N GLU A 100 7.17 -10.53 3.21
CA GLU A 100 8.05 -9.97 4.25
C GLU A 100 7.81 -10.57 5.65
N VAL A 101 6.69 -11.26 5.92
CA VAL A 101 6.50 -11.97 7.20
C VAL A 101 7.56 -13.07 7.37
N TRP A 102 7.90 -13.76 6.28
CA TRP A 102 8.90 -14.83 6.26
C TRP A 102 10.28 -14.35 5.80
N SER A 103 10.35 -13.38 4.88
CA SER A 103 11.59 -12.94 4.23
C SER A 103 11.91 -11.46 4.50
N ARG A 104 12.04 -11.08 5.78
CA ARG A 104 12.21 -9.68 6.23
C ARG A 104 13.45 -8.95 5.68
N GLU A 105 14.53 -9.71 5.41
CA GLU A 105 15.82 -9.16 4.96
C GLU A 105 15.89 -9.02 3.43
N ASP A 106 14.91 -9.54 2.67
CA ASP A 106 14.92 -9.45 1.22
C ASP A 106 14.66 -8.01 0.77
N THR A 107 15.69 -7.40 0.20
CA THR A 107 15.65 -6.01 -0.27
C THR A 107 14.76 -5.88 -1.50
N LEU A 108 14.70 -6.89 -2.37
CA LEU A 108 13.88 -6.83 -3.58
C LEU A 108 12.39 -6.84 -3.25
N ILE A 109 11.95 -7.73 -2.36
CA ILE A 109 10.55 -7.78 -1.89
C ILE A 109 10.16 -6.43 -1.28
N ARG A 110 11.04 -5.86 -0.46
CA ARG A 110 10.84 -4.54 0.15
C ARG A 110 10.73 -3.44 -0.89
N LEU A 111 11.60 -3.42 -1.90
CA LEU A 111 11.57 -2.42 -2.97
C LEU A 111 10.28 -2.52 -3.81
N ILE A 112 9.84 -3.73 -4.13
CA ILE A 112 8.57 -3.95 -4.85
C ILE A 112 7.39 -3.44 -4.01
N ARG A 113 7.34 -3.76 -2.70
CA ARG A 113 6.28 -3.22 -1.83
C ARG A 113 6.27 -1.70 -1.82
N ILE A 114 7.43 -1.06 -1.68
CA ILE A 114 7.52 0.41 -1.66
C ILE A 114 7.08 0.99 -3.00
N LEU A 115 7.52 0.41 -4.12
CA LEU A 115 7.12 0.83 -5.47
C LEU A 115 5.60 0.80 -5.61
N PHE A 116 4.98 -0.33 -5.29
CA PHE A 116 3.53 -0.48 -5.44
C PHE A 116 2.73 0.31 -4.42
N THR A 117 3.28 0.62 -3.24
CA THR A 117 2.66 1.56 -2.29
C THR A 117 2.64 2.98 -2.89
N LEU A 118 3.73 3.38 -3.56
CA LEU A 118 3.79 4.68 -4.25
C LEU A 118 2.84 4.73 -5.46
N VAL A 119 2.79 3.65 -6.25
CA VAL A 119 1.84 3.53 -7.38
C VAL A 119 0.41 3.56 -6.88
N GLN A 120 0.06 2.81 -5.83
CA GLN A 120 -1.27 2.82 -5.21
C GLN A 120 -1.68 4.24 -4.81
N GLY A 121 -0.83 4.97 -4.08
CA GLY A 121 -1.16 6.32 -3.61
C GLY A 121 -1.30 7.33 -4.76
N THR A 122 -0.35 7.33 -5.70
CA THR A 122 -0.42 8.25 -6.85
C THR A 122 -1.59 7.94 -7.78
N TRP A 123 -1.91 6.65 -7.97
CA TRP A 123 -3.08 6.22 -8.72
C TRP A 123 -4.39 6.60 -8.03
N PHE A 124 -4.44 6.54 -6.70
CA PHE A 124 -5.60 7.00 -5.93
C PHE A 124 -5.93 8.47 -6.22
N PHE A 125 -4.91 9.34 -6.27
CA PHE A 125 -5.08 10.74 -6.68
C PHE A 125 -5.52 10.86 -8.14
N HIS A 126 -4.92 10.10 -9.05
CA HIS A 126 -5.30 10.10 -10.46
C HIS A 126 -6.78 9.72 -10.65
N LEU A 127 -7.22 8.64 -10.00
CA LEU A 127 -8.61 8.19 -9.98
C LEU A 127 -9.53 9.32 -9.50
N GLY A 128 -9.20 9.99 -8.40
CA GLY A 128 -9.97 11.11 -7.89
C GLY A 128 -10.05 12.30 -8.87
N ILE A 129 -8.98 12.58 -9.60
CA ILE A 129 -8.96 13.61 -10.65
C ILE A 129 -9.90 13.23 -11.79
N VAL A 130 -9.82 12.01 -12.31
CA VAL A 130 -10.65 11.57 -13.45
C VAL A 130 -12.14 11.58 -13.08
N LEU A 131 -12.50 11.13 -11.88
CA LEU A 131 -13.90 11.00 -11.48
C LEU A 131 -14.55 12.32 -11.02
N TYR A 132 -13.78 13.23 -10.40
CA TYR A 132 -14.38 14.39 -9.73
C TYR A 132 -13.88 15.74 -10.24
N LYS A 133 -12.66 15.83 -10.77
CA LYS A 133 -12.02 17.09 -11.17
C LYS A 133 -11.16 16.94 -12.42
N PRO A 134 -11.76 16.59 -13.57
CA PRO A 134 -11.00 16.42 -14.80
C PRO A 134 -10.34 17.74 -15.21
N PRO A 135 -9.07 17.74 -15.65
CA PRO A 135 -8.35 18.97 -15.99
C PRO A 135 -8.97 19.77 -17.14
N SER A 136 -9.73 19.12 -18.02
CA SER A 136 -10.50 19.73 -19.10
C SER A 136 -11.73 20.50 -18.61
N GLY A 137 -12.18 20.27 -17.37
CA GLY A 137 -13.48 20.74 -16.86
C GLY A 137 -14.67 19.87 -17.28
N GLU A 138 -14.50 19.03 -18.30
CA GLU A 138 -15.54 18.12 -18.81
C GLU A 138 -15.33 16.69 -18.29
N PRO A 139 -16.40 16.00 -17.84
CA PRO A 139 -16.31 14.62 -17.36
C PRO A 139 -15.86 13.67 -18.47
N TRP A 140 -15.12 12.64 -18.09
CA TRP A 140 -14.73 11.59 -19.02
C TRP A 140 -15.95 10.72 -19.37
N ASP A 141 -16.07 10.34 -20.63
CA ASP A 141 -17.10 9.38 -21.04
C ASP A 141 -16.76 7.99 -20.46
N GLY A 142 -17.64 7.50 -19.58
CA GLY A 142 -17.48 6.24 -18.88
C GLY A 142 -17.69 5.00 -19.73
N GLU A 143 -18.37 5.14 -20.88
CA GLU A 143 -18.65 4.06 -21.83
C GLU A 143 -17.64 4.02 -22.99
N ASP A 144 -16.82 5.08 -23.14
CA ASP A 144 -15.80 5.14 -24.18
C ASP A 144 -14.64 4.19 -23.89
N HIS A 145 -14.49 3.19 -24.76
CA HIS A 145 -13.40 2.22 -24.70
C HIS A 145 -12.00 2.87 -24.81
N LEU A 146 -11.86 4.00 -25.51
CA LEU A 146 -10.58 4.70 -25.64
C LEU A 146 -10.12 5.28 -24.30
N ASN A 147 -11.06 5.80 -23.50
CA ASN A 147 -10.79 6.26 -22.13
C ASN A 147 -10.29 5.10 -21.25
N VAL A 148 -10.95 3.94 -21.35
CA VAL A 148 -10.53 2.72 -20.62
C VAL A 148 -9.12 2.28 -21.03
N MET A 149 -8.82 2.25 -22.33
CA MET A 149 -7.48 1.87 -22.80
C MET A 149 -6.41 2.88 -22.34
N LEU A 150 -6.71 4.18 -22.41
CA LEU A 150 -5.80 5.24 -21.99
C LEU A 150 -5.46 5.15 -20.50
N THR A 151 -6.44 4.87 -19.63
CA THR A 151 -6.16 4.69 -18.20
C THR A 151 -5.19 3.54 -17.93
N THR A 152 -5.23 2.46 -18.72
CA THR A 152 -4.24 1.37 -18.63
C THR A 152 -2.84 1.87 -18.94
N VAL A 153 -2.68 2.66 -20.01
CA VAL A 153 -1.39 3.27 -20.36
C VAL A 153 -0.90 4.19 -19.25
N MET A 154 -1.78 5.06 -18.73
CA MET A 154 -1.46 5.95 -17.62
C MET A 154 -1.00 5.18 -16.38
N PHE A 155 -1.66 4.08 -16.03
CA PHE A 155 -1.23 3.22 -14.92
C PHE A 155 0.21 2.71 -15.09
N THR A 156 0.60 2.30 -16.31
CA THR A 156 1.99 1.89 -16.57
C THR A 156 2.99 3.04 -16.42
N TRP A 157 2.59 4.28 -16.73
CA TRP A 157 3.43 5.46 -16.50
C TRP A 157 3.62 5.75 -15.01
N HIS A 158 2.60 5.53 -14.18
CA HIS A 158 2.76 5.61 -12.72
C HIS A 158 3.81 4.62 -12.21
N ILE A 159 3.84 3.39 -12.74
CA ILE A 159 4.88 2.40 -12.40
C ILE A 159 6.26 2.91 -12.84
N LEU A 160 6.39 3.39 -14.08
CA LEU A 160 7.65 3.91 -14.61
C LEU A 160 8.19 5.10 -13.80
N ILE A 161 7.33 6.06 -13.48
CA ILE A 161 7.65 7.22 -12.65
C ILE A 161 8.01 6.78 -11.23
N GLY A 162 7.27 5.83 -10.66
CA GLY A 162 7.57 5.28 -9.34
C GLY A 162 8.97 4.64 -9.28
N MET A 163 9.36 3.89 -10.32
CA MET A 163 10.71 3.32 -10.42
C MET A 163 11.78 4.42 -10.51
N LEU A 164 11.54 5.46 -11.31
CA LEU A 164 12.45 6.61 -11.41
C LEU A 164 12.60 7.33 -10.06
N VAL A 165 11.50 7.56 -9.34
CA VAL A 165 11.53 8.17 -8.00
C VAL A 165 12.36 7.33 -7.04
N LEU A 166 12.16 6.01 -7.00
CA LEU A 166 12.96 5.13 -6.14
C LEU A 166 14.45 5.15 -6.50
N PHE A 167 14.77 5.12 -7.80
CA PHE A 167 16.13 5.22 -8.28
C PHE A 167 16.80 6.54 -7.83
N LEU A 168 16.10 7.66 -7.98
CA LEU A 168 16.59 8.97 -7.58
C LEU A 168 16.78 9.06 -6.06
N VAL A 169 15.80 8.61 -5.26
CA VAL A 169 15.90 8.60 -3.79
C VAL A 169 17.10 7.76 -3.36
N TYR A 170 17.25 6.54 -3.89
CA TYR A 170 18.38 5.67 -3.57
C TYR A 170 19.73 6.31 -3.95
N GLY A 171 19.82 6.91 -5.14
CA GLY A 171 20.99 7.61 -5.62
C GLY A 171 21.38 8.79 -4.73
N ILE A 172 20.40 9.63 -4.37
CA ILE A 172 20.58 10.78 -3.48
C ILE A 172 21.04 10.30 -2.10
N THR A 173 20.36 9.33 -1.48
CA THR A 173 20.75 8.78 -0.17
C THR A 173 22.19 8.28 -0.19
N LYS A 174 22.59 7.54 -1.23
CA LYS A 174 23.97 7.04 -1.37
C LYS A 174 24.98 8.18 -1.50
N LEU A 175 24.68 9.20 -2.29
CA LEU A 175 25.54 10.37 -2.46
C LEU A 175 25.67 11.16 -1.16
N THR A 176 24.57 11.38 -0.43
CA THR A 176 24.56 12.05 0.88
C THR A 176 25.38 11.27 1.90
N LEU A 177 25.19 9.94 2.01
CA LEU A 177 25.98 9.11 2.92
C LEU A 177 27.49 9.20 2.60
N LYS A 178 27.86 9.16 1.32
CA LYS A 178 29.25 9.32 0.88
C LYS A 178 29.80 10.71 1.21
N ALA A 179 29.02 11.78 0.99
CA ALA A 179 29.41 13.16 1.26
C ALA A 179 29.56 13.43 2.77
N CYS A 180 28.72 12.82 3.61
CA CYS A 180 28.77 12.93 5.07
C CYS A 180 29.84 12.02 5.72
N GLY A 181 30.68 11.33 4.94
CA GLY A 181 31.76 10.50 5.46
C GLY A 181 31.34 9.10 5.96
N PHE A 182 30.06 8.75 5.85
CA PHE A 182 29.57 7.39 6.10
C PHE A 182 29.81 6.54 4.85
N SER A 183 31.05 6.10 4.64
CA SER A 183 31.34 5.06 3.65
C SER A 183 30.50 3.82 3.98
N SER A 184 29.73 3.32 3.01
CA SER A 184 28.72 2.28 3.23
C SER A 184 29.29 1.10 4.02
N VAL A 185 28.73 0.83 5.20
CA VAL A 185 28.89 -0.49 5.82
C VAL A 185 28.32 -1.49 4.82
N LYS A 186 29.18 -2.35 4.24
CA LYS A 186 28.74 -3.43 3.35
C LYS A 186 27.88 -4.39 4.18
N TYR A 187 26.55 -4.25 4.11
CA TYR A 187 25.59 -5.12 4.79
C TYR A 187 25.75 -6.61 4.42
N SER A 188 26.40 -6.93 3.29
CA SER A 188 26.73 -8.32 2.88
C SER A 188 27.61 -9.07 3.88
N GLN A 189 28.36 -8.39 4.76
CA GLN A 189 29.27 -9.06 5.70
C GLN A 189 28.57 -9.58 6.97
N MET A 190 27.38 -9.08 7.32
CA MET A 190 26.61 -9.59 8.48
C MET A 190 25.83 -10.88 8.19
N SER A 191 25.50 -11.13 6.92
CA SER A 191 24.90 -12.39 6.47
C SER A 191 25.92 -13.52 6.50
N ASN A 192 27.07 -13.33 5.84
CA ASN A 192 28.11 -14.37 5.73
C ASN A 192 28.73 -14.74 7.08
N GLY A 193 28.92 -13.78 7.99
CA GLY A 193 29.44 -14.07 9.33
C GLY A 193 28.51 -14.96 10.17
N ARG A 194 27.18 -14.93 9.94
CA ARG A 194 26.24 -15.84 10.62
C ARG A 194 26.31 -17.27 10.08
N TYR A 195 26.61 -17.45 8.79
CA TYR A 195 26.81 -18.77 8.19
C TYR A 195 28.17 -19.37 8.59
N GLU A 196 29.25 -18.58 8.57
CA GLU A 196 30.57 -19.03 9.00
C GLU A 196 30.61 -19.41 10.50
N LEU A 197 29.93 -18.65 11.36
CA LEU A 197 29.81 -18.98 12.79
C LEU A 197 29.00 -20.27 13.02
N ALA A 198 27.97 -20.53 12.22
CA ALA A 198 27.19 -21.76 12.30
C ALA A 198 28.01 -22.99 11.84
N GLU A 199 28.81 -22.83 10.79
CA GLU A 199 29.74 -23.87 10.29
C GLU A 199 30.85 -24.16 11.30
N THR A 200 31.41 -23.11 11.90
CA THR A 200 32.46 -23.25 12.92
C THR A 200 31.93 -23.94 14.18
N ALA A 201 30.71 -23.58 14.62
CA ALA A 201 30.06 -24.23 15.76
C ALA A 201 29.80 -25.73 15.48
N GLN A 202 29.36 -26.09 14.27
CA GLN A 202 29.16 -27.49 13.90
C GLN A 202 30.47 -28.31 13.87
N SER A 203 31.60 -27.69 13.53
CA SER A 203 32.92 -28.35 13.52
C SER A 203 33.55 -28.55 14.91
N LEU A 204 33.09 -27.83 15.93
CA LEU A 204 33.59 -27.95 17.31
C LEU A 204 32.83 -29.00 18.13
N ASP A 205 31.65 -29.40 17.66
CA ASP A 205 30.80 -30.43 18.27
C ASP A 205 30.98 -31.84 17.65
N SER A 206 31.92 -32.00 16.70
CA SER A 206 32.30 -33.28 16.05
C SER A 206 33.67 -33.77 16.48
#